data_AF-G2D905-F1
#
_entry.id   AF-G2D905-F1
#
_cell.length_a   1.000
_cell.length_b   1.000
_cell.length_c   1.000
_cell.angle_alpha   90.00
_cell.angle_beta   90.00
_cell.angle_gamma   90.00
#
_symmetry.space_group_name_H-M   'P 1'
#
loop_
_entity.id
_entity.type
_entity.pdbx_description
1 polymer ?
#
loop_
_entity_poly.entity_id
_entity_poly.type
_entity_poly.pdbx_seq_one_letter_code
_entity_poly.pdbx_strand_id
1 'polypeptide(L)'
;MLAGLPPLWWLVPPDKEQDYQRYTENLLAKRFVEPSDLLDLGGLDQVPAGEFFGAALWQLYKGIDSPYKSILKIFLMEAYSKHYPDTPWLALQTKRAIYAGETDLNQLDAYILMYRQVEEYLTQLQDQERLELARRCLYFKVDKPLSRLSTHHHWRTRELLKLTREWGWSQTQLQMLDTRPEWKIDRVIRERNVMVSVLSRSYRLLTDFARTHAQTSTIDPMELNLLGRKLYTALDHRPGKIDSINPGISKNLTESELSLHHSPSKGRHPQLDAVPR
;
A
#
# COMPACT_ATOMS: atom_id res chain seq x y z
N MET A 1 8.32 17.09 -16.63
CA MET A 1 7.74 18.38 -17.05
C MET A 1 6.25 18.23 -17.19
N LEU A 2 5.47 19.22 -16.73
CA LEU A 2 4.03 19.32 -16.98
C LEU A 2 3.84 20.45 -18.00
N ALA A 3 3.23 20.15 -19.15
CA ALA A 3 3.10 21.09 -20.27
C ALA A 3 4.44 21.74 -20.73
N GLY A 4 5.59 21.08 -20.50
CA GLY A 4 6.92 21.61 -20.83
C GLY A 4 7.60 22.42 -19.72
N LEU A 5 6.89 22.75 -18.63
CA LEU A 5 7.43 23.53 -17.52
C LEU A 5 8.02 22.61 -16.43
N PRO A 6 9.24 22.87 -15.94
CA PRO A 6 9.77 22.19 -14.76
C PRO A 6 9.09 22.71 -13.48
N PRO A 7 8.86 21.83 -12.48
CA PRO A 7 8.36 22.27 -11.17
C PRO A 7 9.38 23.16 -10.45
N LEU A 8 8.92 24.30 -9.92
CA LEU A 8 9.73 25.22 -9.10
C LEU A 8 10.36 24.51 -7.89
N TRP A 9 9.71 23.46 -7.40
CA TRP A 9 10.18 22.66 -6.26
C TRP A 9 11.59 22.08 -6.40
N TRP A 10 12.06 21.85 -7.64
CA TRP A 10 13.42 21.38 -7.90
C TRP A 10 14.49 22.47 -7.77
N LEU A 11 14.11 23.74 -7.65
CA LEU A 11 15.04 24.85 -7.45
C LEU A 11 15.26 25.17 -5.97
N VAL A 12 14.40 24.65 -5.09
CA VAL A 12 14.52 24.81 -3.64
C VAL A 12 15.41 23.69 -3.08
N PRO A 13 16.57 23.98 -2.47
CA PRO A 13 17.41 22.96 -1.86
C PRO A 13 16.68 22.17 -0.76
N PRO A 14 16.99 20.88 -0.53
CA PRO A 14 16.29 20.06 0.47
C PRO A 14 16.38 20.59 1.91
N ASP A 15 17.43 21.33 2.26
CA ASP A 15 17.60 21.99 3.56
C ASP A 15 16.75 23.26 3.71
N LYS A 16 16.16 23.74 2.62
CA LYS A 16 15.24 24.88 2.57
C LYS A 16 13.78 24.48 2.44
N GLU A 17 13.48 23.18 2.49
CA GLU A 17 12.12 22.67 2.33
C GLU A 17 11.15 23.27 3.36
N GLN A 18 11.55 23.39 4.64
CA GLN A 18 10.72 23.97 5.70
C GLN A 18 10.43 25.48 5.55
N ASP A 19 11.16 26.17 4.66
CA ASP A 19 11.00 27.59 4.37
C ASP A 19 10.67 27.78 2.87
N TYR A 20 9.96 26.80 2.29
CA TYR A 20 9.71 26.71 0.84
C TYR A 20 9.19 28.02 0.29
N GLN A 21 8.10 28.54 0.88
CA GLN A 21 7.41 29.73 0.42
C GLN A 21 8.32 30.95 0.40
N ARG A 22 9.06 31.19 1.49
CA ARG A 22 9.97 32.33 1.56
C ARG A 22 11.14 32.18 0.58
N TYR A 23 11.63 30.96 0.36
CA TYR A 23 12.71 30.71 -0.58
C TYR A 23 12.27 30.99 -2.02
N THR A 24 11.09 30.49 -2.42
CA THR A 24 10.55 30.71 -3.76
C THR A 24 10.20 32.17 -4.01
N GLU A 25 9.59 32.86 -3.04
CA GLU A 25 9.33 34.31 -3.10
C GLU A 25 10.62 35.10 -3.37
N ASN A 26 11.72 34.74 -2.68
CA ASN A 26 13.02 35.38 -2.91
C ASN A 26 13.61 35.09 -4.29
N LEU A 27 13.47 33.87 -4.82
CA LEU A 27 13.94 33.52 -6.16
C LEU A 27 13.21 34.35 -7.24
N LEU A 28 11.90 34.47 -7.10
CA LEU A 28 11.04 35.20 -8.04
C LEU A 28 11.24 36.71 -7.93
N ALA A 29 11.27 37.26 -6.71
CA ALA A 29 11.43 38.70 -6.49
C ALA A 29 12.79 39.22 -6.97
N LYS A 30 13.84 38.40 -6.85
CA LYS A 30 15.20 38.75 -7.32
C LYS A 30 15.42 38.44 -8.81
N ARG A 31 14.40 37.94 -9.52
CA ARG A 31 14.47 37.55 -10.94
C ARG A 31 15.60 36.56 -11.25
N PHE A 32 15.88 35.64 -10.32
CA PHE A 32 16.78 34.53 -10.62
C PHE A 32 16.14 33.51 -11.57
N VAL A 33 14.81 33.52 -11.64
CA VAL A 33 14.00 32.63 -12.47
C VAL A 33 12.79 33.39 -13.01
N GLU A 34 12.34 33.04 -14.22
CA GLU A 34 11.13 33.62 -14.81
C GLU A 34 9.88 32.82 -14.39
N PRO A 35 8.85 33.46 -13.81
CA PRO A 35 7.65 32.76 -13.36
C PRO A 35 6.89 32.06 -14.51
N SER A 36 6.95 32.59 -15.73
CA SER A 36 6.30 32.00 -16.91
C SER A 36 6.88 30.64 -17.31
N ASP A 37 8.11 30.36 -16.88
CA ASP A 37 8.87 29.19 -17.30
C ASP A 37 8.80 28.07 -16.27
N LEU A 38 8.02 28.26 -15.19
CA LEU A 38 7.98 27.36 -14.05
C LEU A 38 6.55 27.05 -13.64
N LEU A 39 6.38 25.88 -13.03
CA LEU A 39 5.14 25.49 -12.39
C LEU A 39 5.35 25.37 -10.88
N ASP A 40 4.70 26.22 -10.09
CA ASP A 40 4.72 26.09 -8.64
C ASP A 40 3.53 25.23 -8.17
N LEU A 41 3.84 24.12 -7.49
CA LEU A 41 2.89 23.19 -6.88
C LEU A 41 2.96 23.20 -5.35
N GLY A 42 3.80 24.08 -4.78
CA GLY A 42 4.08 24.12 -3.34
C GLY A 42 5.19 23.17 -2.88
N GLY A 43 5.60 23.36 -1.63
CA GLY A 43 6.51 22.49 -0.88
C GLY A 43 5.77 21.40 -0.10
N LEU A 44 6.54 20.55 0.58
CA LEU A 44 6.02 19.48 1.43
C LEU A 44 6.04 19.84 2.94
N ASP A 45 6.34 21.08 3.28
CA ASP A 45 6.48 21.62 4.64
C ASP A 45 5.15 21.82 5.36
N GLN A 46 4.05 22.03 4.62
CA GLN A 46 2.74 22.37 5.19
C GLN A 46 1.60 21.47 4.69
N VAL A 47 1.88 20.21 4.34
CA VAL A 47 0.83 19.29 3.87
C VAL A 47 -0.21 19.07 4.98
N PRO A 48 -1.47 19.49 4.80
CA PRO A 48 -2.49 19.34 5.83
C PRO A 48 -2.80 17.86 6.07
N ALA A 49 -3.11 17.50 7.32
CA ALA A 49 -3.54 16.14 7.68
C ALA A 49 -4.70 15.63 6.81
N GLY A 50 -5.61 16.53 6.39
CA GLY A 50 -6.76 16.20 5.53
C GLY A 50 -6.39 15.71 4.13
N GLU A 51 -5.39 16.32 3.48
CA GLU A 51 -4.90 15.91 2.16
C GLU A 51 -4.28 14.52 2.21
N PHE A 52 -3.44 14.31 3.22
CA PHE A 52 -2.85 13.02 3.52
C PHE A 52 -3.93 11.95 3.77
N PHE A 53 -4.95 12.29 4.56
CA PHE A 53 -6.03 11.38 4.87
C PHE A 53 -6.87 11.00 3.65
N GLY A 54 -7.23 11.97 2.81
CA GLY A 54 -7.97 11.71 1.56
C GLY A 54 -7.20 10.78 0.63
N ALA A 55 -5.89 10.97 0.49
CA ALA A 55 -5.04 10.08 -0.28
C ALA A 55 -5.03 8.64 0.28
N ALA A 56 -4.96 8.50 1.61
CA ALA A 56 -5.01 7.20 2.27
C ALA A 56 -6.36 6.49 2.10
N LEU A 57 -7.46 7.25 2.21
CA LEU A 57 -8.83 6.78 1.98
C LEU A 57 -9.01 6.24 0.57
N TRP A 58 -8.47 6.94 -0.43
CA TRP A 58 -8.49 6.48 -1.81
C TRP A 58 -7.72 5.17 -2.01
N GLN A 59 -6.56 5.01 -1.37
CA GLN A 59 -5.82 3.74 -1.46
C GLN A 59 -6.58 2.58 -0.82
N LEU A 60 -7.25 2.82 0.31
CA LEU A 60 -8.13 1.83 0.94
C LEU A 60 -9.29 1.46 0.02
N TYR A 61 -9.96 2.45 -0.59
CA TYR A 61 -11.03 2.21 -1.57
C TYR A 61 -10.57 1.31 -2.70
N LYS A 62 -9.42 1.62 -3.32
CA LYS A 62 -8.84 0.79 -4.39
C LYS A 62 -8.36 -0.57 -3.88
N GLY A 63 -7.97 -0.65 -2.61
CA GLY A 63 -7.53 -1.88 -1.96
C GLY A 63 -8.64 -2.93 -1.81
N ILE A 64 -9.91 -2.51 -1.75
CA ILE A 64 -11.05 -3.44 -1.71
C ILE A 64 -11.10 -4.30 -2.98
N ASP A 65 -10.91 -3.67 -4.15
CA ASP A 65 -11.01 -4.36 -5.45
C ASP A 65 -9.67 -4.94 -5.92
N SER A 66 -8.54 -4.37 -5.48
CA SER A 66 -7.20 -4.74 -5.96
C SER A 66 -6.17 -4.68 -4.83
N PRO A 67 -6.30 -5.55 -3.81
CA PRO A 67 -5.55 -5.44 -2.55
C PRO A 67 -4.03 -5.44 -2.75
N TYR A 68 -3.49 -6.38 -3.53
CA TYR A 68 -2.04 -6.46 -3.78
C TYR A 68 -1.44 -5.19 -4.42
N LYS A 69 -2.22 -4.41 -5.16
CA LYS A 69 -1.74 -3.17 -5.80
C LYS A 69 -1.73 -1.99 -4.84
N SER A 70 -2.53 -2.05 -3.78
CA SER A 70 -2.75 -0.92 -2.87
C SER A 70 -2.07 -1.11 -1.52
N ILE A 71 -1.87 -2.34 -1.03
CA ILE A 71 -1.36 -2.61 0.32
C ILE A 71 -0.04 -1.88 0.62
N LEU A 72 0.94 -1.91 -0.30
CA LEU A 72 2.20 -1.18 -0.10
C LEU A 72 1.98 0.32 0.11
N LYS A 73 1.08 0.91 -0.67
CA LYS A 73 0.74 2.34 -0.56
C LYS A 73 0.00 2.61 0.74
N ILE A 74 -0.91 1.73 1.14
CA ILE A 74 -1.63 1.82 2.41
C ILE A 74 -0.65 1.80 3.59
N PHE A 75 0.31 0.87 3.58
CA PHE A 75 1.36 0.83 4.60
C PHE A 75 2.26 2.05 4.59
N LEU A 76 2.58 2.61 3.42
CA LEU A 76 3.28 3.88 3.34
C LEU A 76 2.48 5.01 4.00
N MET A 77 1.16 5.05 3.77
CA MET A 77 0.31 6.02 4.47
C MET A 77 0.34 5.80 5.98
N GLU A 78 0.22 4.57 6.46
CA GLU A 78 0.35 4.31 7.90
C GLU A 78 1.69 4.79 8.47
N ALA A 79 2.79 4.53 7.75
CA ALA A 79 4.12 5.00 8.13
C ALA A 79 4.18 6.53 8.20
N TYR A 80 3.60 7.23 7.23
CA TYR A 80 3.50 8.69 7.24
C TYR A 80 2.63 9.21 8.40
N SER A 81 1.47 8.61 8.63
CA SER A 81 0.57 9.01 9.72
C SER A 81 1.22 8.92 11.10
N LYS A 82 2.13 7.95 11.30
CA LYS A 82 2.87 7.79 12.57
C LYS A 82 3.86 8.93 12.83
N HIS A 83 4.44 9.51 11.78
CA HIS A 83 5.47 10.54 11.88
C HIS A 83 4.92 11.96 11.66
N TYR A 84 3.63 12.11 11.35
CA TYR A 84 3.02 13.42 11.17
C TYR A 84 3.11 14.27 12.46
N PRO A 85 3.48 15.56 12.39
CA PRO A 85 3.66 16.37 11.17
C PRO A 85 5.01 16.20 10.45
N ASP A 86 6.03 15.67 11.12
CA ASP A 86 7.40 15.49 10.60
C ASP A 86 7.56 14.26 9.68
N THR A 87 6.73 14.21 8.65
CA THR A 87 6.61 13.04 7.77
C THR A 87 7.86 12.86 6.90
N PRO A 88 8.47 11.65 6.85
CA PRO A 88 9.63 11.37 6.01
C PRO A 88 9.22 11.15 4.55
N TRP A 89 8.80 12.20 3.85
CA TRP A 89 8.31 12.12 2.47
C TRP A 89 9.31 11.46 1.53
N LEU A 90 8.91 10.39 0.84
CA LEU A 90 9.74 9.72 -0.18
C LEU A 90 10.21 10.69 -1.28
N ALA A 91 9.38 11.66 -1.65
CA ALA A 91 9.76 12.69 -2.60
C ALA A 91 10.95 13.52 -2.09
N LEU A 92 10.91 13.95 -0.82
CA LEU A 92 12.02 14.69 -0.20
C LEU A 92 13.26 13.81 -0.03
N GLN A 93 13.12 12.53 0.31
CA GLN A 93 14.23 11.59 0.34
C GLN A 93 14.90 11.45 -1.04
N THR A 94 14.09 11.29 -2.10
CA THR A 94 14.56 11.21 -3.49
C THR A 94 15.28 12.50 -3.88
N LYS A 95 14.69 13.66 -3.54
CA LYS A 95 15.30 14.98 -3.79
C LYS A 95 16.65 15.11 -3.09
N ARG A 96 16.75 14.72 -1.81
CA ARG A 96 18.02 14.71 -1.06
C ARG A 96 19.08 13.83 -1.72
N ALA A 97 18.71 12.62 -2.15
CA ALA A 97 19.63 11.71 -2.83
C ALA A 97 20.15 12.31 -4.14
N ILE A 98 19.26 12.87 -4.97
CA ILE A 98 19.65 13.53 -6.23
C ILE A 98 20.56 14.73 -6.00
N TYR A 99 20.25 15.58 -5.01
CA TYR A 99 21.11 16.71 -4.63
C TYR A 99 22.48 16.27 -4.10
N ALA A 100 22.56 15.09 -3.48
CA ALA A 100 23.82 14.48 -3.04
C ALA A 100 24.62 13.82 -4.19
N GLY A 101 24.10 13.86 -5.44
CA GLY A 101 24.74 13.29 -6.61
C GLY A 101 24.51 11.80 -6.80
N GLU A 102 23.47 11.23 -6.17
CA GLU A 102 23.07 9.84 -6.44
C GLU A 102 22.66 9.67 -7.90
N THR A 103 23.25 8.67 -8.56
CA THR A 103 23.01 8.36 -9.99
C THR A 103 22.56 6.93 -10.21
N ASP A 104 22.61 6.07 -9.18
CA ASP A 104 22.06 4.72 -9.25
C ASP A 104 20.53 4.77 -9.28
N LEU A 105 19.97 4.49 -10.46
CA LEU A 105 18.52 4.42 -10.68
C LEU A 105 17.83 3.39 -9.79
N ASN A 106 18.53 2.35 -9.33
CA ASN A 106 17.95 1.35 -8.43
C ASN A 106 17.73 1.93 -7.02
N GLN A 107 18.62 2.82 -6.58
CA GLN A 107 18.51 3.51 -5.29
C GLN A 107 17.43 4.59 -5.33
N LEU A 108 17.15 5.13 -6.52
CA LEU A 108 16.11 6.14 -6.76
C LEU A 108 14.76 5.53 -7.20
N ASP A 109 14.65 4.21 -7.30
CA ASP A 109 13.40 3.55 -7.70
C ASP A 109 12.32 3.77 -6.63
N ALA A 110 11.19 4.35 -7.04
CA ALA A 110 10.11 4.72 -6.13
C ALA A 110 9.50 3.53 -5.39
N TYR A 111 9.48 2.32 -5.98
CA TYR A 111 8.97 1.13 -5.31
C TYR A 111 9.96 0.57 -4.30
N ILE A 112 11.27 0.65 -4.58
CA ILE A 112 12.31 0.29 -3.61
C ILE A 112 12.28 1.24 -2.41
N LEU A 113 12.28 2.55 -2.65
CA LEU A 113 12.18 3.55 -1.58
C LEU A 113 10.91 3.37 -0.74
N MET A 114 9.76 3.18 -1.39
CA MET A 114 8.50 2.90 -0.70
C MET A 114 8.57 1.61 0.13
N TYR A 115 9.14 0.53 -0.42
CA TYR A 115 9.30 -0.71 0.31
C TYR A 115 10.19 -0.53 1.54
N ARG A 116 11.34 0.14 1.43
CA ARG A 116 12.27 0.37 2.54
C ARG A 116 11.63 1.18 3.66
N GLN A 117 10.87 2.23 3.32
CA GLN A 117 10.12 3.02 4.30
C GLN A 117 9.06 2.16 5.04
N VAL A 118 8.36 1.29 4.31
CA VAL A 118 7.37 0.36 4.87
C VAL A 118 8.05 -0.72 5.72
N GLU A 119 9.18 -1.25 5.28
CA GLU A 119 9.99 -2.24 5.99
C GLU A 119 10.47 -1.68 7.33
N GLU A 120 11.04 -0.48 7.34
CA GLU A 120 11.47 0.19 8.56
C GLU A 120 10.29 0.37 9.52
N TYR A 121 9.16 0.92 9.03
CA TYR A 121 7.96 1.14 9.83
C TYR A 121 7.43 -0.14 10.48
N LEU A 122 7.27 -1.22 9.70
CA LEU A 122 6.73 -2.49 10.20
C LEU A 122 7.73 -3.22 11.10
N THR A 123 9.02 -3.06 10.87
CA THR A 123 10.08 -3.62 11.72
C THR A 123 10.09 -2.94 13.09
N GLN A 124 9.96 -1.61 13.15
CA GLN A 124 9.81 -0.88 14.40
C GLN A 124 8.57 -1.29 15.19
N LEU A 125 7.49 -1.70 14.50
CA LEU A 125 6.27 -2.23 15.12
C LEU A 125 6.35 -3.73 15.46
N GLN A 126 7.45 -4.40 15.10
CA GLN A 126 7.63 -5.85 15.24
C GLN A 126 6.54 -6.67 14.53
N ASP A 127 5.95 -6.13 13.46
CA ASP A 127 4.80 -6.72 12.76
C ASP A 127 5.26 -7.55 11.55
N GLN A 128 5.78 -8.75 11.85
CA GLN A 128 6.37 -9.64 10.84
C GLN A 128 5.36 -10.15 9.81
N GLU A 129 4.11 -10.36 10.21
CA GLU A 129 3.06 -10.85 9.31
C GLU A 129 2.75 -9.82 8.21
N ARG A 130 2.62 -8.55 8.59
CA ARG A 130 2.40 -7.46 7.64
C ARG A 130 3.63 -7.17 6.80
N LEU A 131 4.83 -7.30 7.38
CA LEU A 131 6.07 -7.16 6.64
C LEU A 131 6.18 -8.21 5.53
N GLU A 132 5.86 -9.46 5.83
CA GLU A 132 5.84 -10.53 4.83
C GLU A 132 4.76 -10.30 3.76
N LEU A 133 3.60 -9.73 4.12
CA LEU A 133 2.62 -9.31 3.12
C LEU A 133 3.16 -8.18 2.22
N ALA A 134 3.85 -7.18 2.77
CA ALA A 134 4.46 -6.09 2.00
C ALA A 134 5.47 -6.64 0.98
N ARG A 135 6.33 -7.57 1.40
CA ARG A 135 7.31 -8.26 0.54
C ARG A 135 6.63 -9.00 -0.62
N ARG A 136 5.58 -9.77 -0.33
CA ARG A 136 4.78 -10.45 -1.36
C ARG A 136 4.08 -9.47 -2.31
N CYS A 137 3.57 -8.35 -1.82
CA CYS A 137 2.99 -7.31 -2.66
C CYS A 137 4.03 -6.71 -3.63
N LEU A 138 5.24 -6.43 -3.15
CA LEU A 138 6.33 -5.94 -4.01
C LEU A 138 6.70 -6.99 -5.06
N TYR A 139 6.87 -8.24 -4.64
CA TYR A 139 7.18 -9.37 -5.53
C TYR A 139 6.17 -9.50 -6.67
N PHE A 140 4.87 -9.52 -6.33
CA PHE A 140 3.80 -9.59 -7.32
C PHE A 140 3.66 -8.34 -8.18
N LYS A 141 4.11 -7.17 -7.70
CA LYS A 141 4.09 -5.94 -8.48
C LYS A 141 5.15 -5.96 -9.60
N VAL A 142 6.28 -6.59 -9.37
CA VAL A 142 7.33 -6.75 -10.39
C VAL A 142 6.91 -7.71 -11.49
N ASP A 143 6.07 -8.71 -11.15
CA ASP A 143 5.48 -9.67 -12.09
C ASP A 143 6.54 -10.41 -12.95
N LYS A 144 7.64 -10.82 -12.29
CA LYS A 144 8.72 -11.61 -12.89
C LYS A 144 9.04 -12.81 -12.00
N PRO A 145 8.86 -14.06 -12.49
CA PRO A 145 9.10 -15.24 -11.68
C PRO A 145 10.59 -15.44 -11.42
N LEU A 146 11.00 -15.48 -10.15
CA LEU A 146 12.40 -15.65 -9.73
C LEU A 146 12.80 -17.12 -9.56
N SER A 147 11.84 -18.04 -9.44
CA SER A 147 12.12 -19.47 -9.30
C SER A 147 12.87 -20.06 -10.50
N ARG A 148 12.83 -19.38 -11.66
CA ARG A 148 13.47 -19.79 -12.92
C ARG A 148 14.73 -18.95 -13.15
N LEU A 149 15.88 -19.60 -13.34
CA LEU A 149 17.17 -18.93 -13.53
C LEU A 149 17.22 -18.04 -14.79
N SER A 150 16.44 -18.37 -15.83
CA SER A 150 16.43 -17.64 -17.11
C SER A 150 15.89 -16.21 -17.02
N THR A 151 15.24 -15.82 -15.92
CA THR A 151 14.68 -14.47 -15.76
C THR A 151 15.67 -13.47 -15.16
N HIS A 152 16.84 -13.93 -14.71
CA HIS A 152 17.80 -13.15 -13.88
C HIS A 152 18.59 -12.09 -14.66
N HIS A 153 18.44 -12.01 -15.98
CA HIS A 153 19.19 -11.07 -16.82
C HIS A 153 18.66 -9.63 -16.79
N HIS A 154 17.41 -9.41 -16.40
CA HIS A 154 16.81 -8.08 -16.34
C HIS A 154 17.16 -7.36 -15.02
N TRP A 155 17.50 -6.07 -15.07
CA TRP A 155 17.93 -5.29 -13.90
C TRP A 155 16.94 -5.37 -12.73
N ARG A 156 15.63 -5.20 -12.99
CA ARG A 156 14.58 -5.36 -11.96
C ARG A 156 14.61 -6.73 -11.27
N THR A 157 14.87 -7.79 -12.04
CA THR A 157 14.96 -9.14 -11.50
C THR A 157 16.17 -9.28 -10.58
N ARG A 158 17.29 -8.66 -10.94
CA ARG A 158 18.51 -8.67 -10.11
C ARG A 158 18.31 -7.96 -8.78
N GLU A 159 17.67 -6.78 -8.79
CA GLU A 159 17.36 -6.06 -7.55
C GLU A 159 16.34 -6.82 -6.70
N LEU A 160 15.28 -7.36 -7.30
CA LEU A 160 14.32 -8.19 -6.57
C LEU A 160 14.99 -9.44 -5.97
N LEU A 161 15.94 -10.06 -6.68
CA LEU A 161 16.68 -11.21 -6.18
C LEU A 161 17.58 -10.87 -4.98
N LYS A 162 18.17 -9.66 -4.94
CA LYS A 162 18.89 -9.19 -3.74
C LYS A 162 17.93 -9.08 -2.57
N LEU A 163 16.78 -8.45 -2.78
CA LEU A 163 15.75 -8.31 -1.76
C LEU A 163 15.23 -9.66 -1.24
N THR A 164 14.92 -10.63 -2.11
CA THR A 164 14.43 -11.94 -1.65
C THR A 164 15.47 -12.71 -0.85
N ARG A 165 16.76 -12.51 -1.13
CA ARG A 165 17.86 -13.06 -0.31
C ARG A 165 17.95 -12.36 1.04
N GLU A 166 17.84 -11.04 1.09
CA GLU A 166 17.81 -10.27 2.34
C GLU A 166 16.63 -10.68 3.23
N TRP A 167 15.48 -10.98 2.64
CA TRP A 167 14.29 -11.45 3.36
C TRP A 167 14.40 -12.88 3.87
N GLY A 168 15.41 -13.63 3.41
CA GLY A 168 15.58 -15.05 3.75
C GLY A 168 14.58 -15.97 3.07
N TRP A 169 14.00 -15.57 1.93
CA TRP A 169 13.04 -16.40 1.22
C TRP A 169 13.71 -17.64 0.62
N SER A 170 13.09 -18.79 0.84
CA SER A 170 13.56 -20.07 0.28
C SER A 170 13.15 -20.23 -1.19
N GLN A 171 13.85 -21.11 -1.90
CA GLN A 171 13.48 -21.47 -3.27
C GLN A 171 12.05 -22.05 -3.35
N THR A 172 11.63 -22.83 -2.34
CA THR A 172 10.28 -23.38 -2.24
C THR A 172 9.23 -22.27 -2.12
N GLN A 173 9.52 -21.23 -1.35
CA GLN A 173 8.64 -20.07 -1.22
C GLN A 173 8.51 -19.32 -2.55
N LEU A 174 9.61 -19.10 -3.26
CA LEU A 174 9.60 -18.47 -4.59
C LEU A 174 8.78 -19.28 -5.60
N GLN A 175 8.96 -20.60 -5.63
CA GLN A 175 8.17 -21.50 -6.50
C GLN A 175 6.67 -21.40 -6.19
N MET A 176 6.30 -21.38 -4.91
CA MET A 176 4.90 -21.23 -4.49
C MET A 176 4.32 -19.87 -4.88
N LEU A 177 5.09 -18.78 -4.76
CA LEU A 177 4.65 -17.45 -5.18
C LEU A 177 4.52 -17.33 -6.70
N ASP A 178 5.41 -17.99 -7.45
CA ASP A 178 5.39 -17.99 -8.92
C ASP A 178 4.20 -18.77 -9.51
N THR A 179 3.65 -19.74 -8.78
CA THR A 179 2.42 -20.46 -9.15
C THR A 179 1.15 -19.73 -8.73
N ARG A 180 1.23 -18.45 -8.33
CA ARG A 180 0.04 -17.63 -8.00
C ARG A 180 -1.12 -17.74 -9.02
N PRO A 181 -0.89 -17.73 -10.34
CA PRO A 181 -1.98 -17.90 -11.31
C PRO A 181 -2.76 -19.21 -11.20
N GLU A 182 -2.17 -20.23 -10.57
CA GLU A 182 -2.69 -21.59 -10.43
C GLU A 182 -3.12 -21.91 -8.98
N TRP A 183 -3.08 -20.94 -8.08
CA TRP A 183 -3.49 -21.14 -6.69
C TRP A 183 -4.95 -21.58 -6.58
N LYS A 184 -5.17 -22.66 -5.84
CA LYS A 184 -6.47 -23.27 -5.54
C LYS A 184 -7.22 -22.57 -4.42
N ILE A 185 -8.50 -22.92 -4.27
CA ILE A 185 -9.46 -22.20 -3.43
C ILE A 185 -8.97 -21.99 -2.00
N ASP A 186 -8.40 -23.01 -1.36
CA ASP A 186 -7.91 -22.92 0.03
C ASP A 186 -6.81 -21.88 0.21
N ARG A 187 -5.89 -21.79 -0.75
CA ARG A 187 -4.81 -20.80 -0.71
C ARG A 187 -5.39 -19.42 -0.94
N VAL A 188 -6.29 -19.28 -1.91
CA VAL A 188 -6.94 -17.99 -2.22
C VAL A 188 -7.74 -17.46 -1.04
N ILE A 189 -8.46 -18.32 -0.30
CA ILE A 189 -9.17 -17.95 0.93
C ILE A 189 -8.20 -17.46 2.00
N ARG A 190 -7.11 -18.20 2.26
CA ARG A 190 -6.10 -17.78 3.24
C ARG A 190 -5.51 -16.41 2.90
N GLU A 191 -5.14 -16.21 1.64
CA GLU A 191 -4.57 -14.97 1.15
C GLU A 191 -5.56 -13.80 1.26
N ARG A 192 -6.81 -14.03 0.84
CA ARG A 192 -7.89 -13.06 1.01
C ARG A 192 -8.05 -12.65 2.47
N ASN A 193 -8.07 -13.61 3.40
CA ASN A 193 -8.29 -13.32 4.82
C ASN A 193 -7.16 -12.46 5.41
N VAL A 194 -5.90 -12.68 5.00
CA VAL A 194 -4.78 -11.83 5.38
C VAL A 194 -4.98 -10.40 4.85
N MET A 195 -5.37 -10.23 3.59
CA MET A 195 -5.63 -8.90 3.01
C MET A 195 -6.79 -8.20 3.69
N VAL A 196 -7.89 -8.92 3.96
CA VAL A 196 -9.07 -8.44 4.67
C VAL A 196 -8.69 -7.88 6.04
N SER A 197 -7.91 -8.64 6.81
CA SER A 197 -7.42 -8.26 8.14
C SER A 197 -6.62 -6.97 8.07
N VAL A 198 -5.69 -6.90 7.10
CA VAL A 198 -4.86 -5.71 6.87
C VAL A 198 -5.69 -4.49 6.50
N LEU A 199 -6.58 -4.57 5.50
CA LEU A 199 -7.40 -3.44 5.09
C LEU A 199 -8.28 -2.92 6.25
N SER A 200 -8.83 -3.84 7.05
CA SER A 200 -9.64 -3.48 8.23
C SER A 200 -8.82 -2.80 9.32
N ARG A 201 -7.58 -3.24 9.54
CA ARG A 201 -6.66 -2.62 10.49
C ARG A 201 -6.20 -1.24 10.02
N SER A 202 -5.78 -1.13 8.75
CA SER A 202 -5.35 0.12 8.14
C SER A 202 -6.46 1.17 8.14
N TYR A 203 -7.70 0.77 7.82
CA TYR A 203 -8.87 1.65 7.90
C TYR A 203 -9.07 2.23 9.30
N ARG A 204 -9.00 1.39 10.34
CA ARG A 204 -9.12 1.87 11.74
C ARG A 204 -8.01 2.86 12.09
N LEU A 205 -6.76 2.49 11.84
CA LEU A 205 -5.61 3.35 12.16
C LEU A 205 -5.71 4.71 11.47
N LEU A 206 -5.99 4.73 10.17
CA LEU A 206 -6.10 5.96 9.41
C LEU A 206 -7.30 6.80 9.85
N THR A 207 -8.44 6.16 10.17
CA THR A 207 -9.63 6.87 10.69
C THR A 207 -9.36 7.48 12.07
N ASP A 208 -8.63 6.77 12.94
CA ASP A 208 -8.23 7.28 14.25
C ASP A 208 -7.27 8.48 14.12
N PHE A 209 -6.31 8.40 13.20
CA PHE A 209 -5.45 9.54 12.84
C PHE A 209 -6.28 10.75 12.39
N ALA A 210 -7.23 10.55 11.47
CA ALA A 210 -8.12 11.61 11.00
C ALA A 210 -8.91 12.27 12.13
N ARG A 211 -9.40 11.49 13.10
CA ARG A 211 -10.13 12.02 14.26
C ARG A 211 -9.25 12.87 15.16
N THR A 212 -8.01 12.42 15.42
CA THR A 212 -7.04 13.19 16.22
C THR A 212 -6.67 14.51 15.53
N HIS A 213 -6.63 14.54 14.21
CA HIS A 213 -6.31 15.73 13.41
C HIS A 213 -7.52 16.37 12.71
N ALA A 214 -8.74 16.16 13.25
CA ALA A 214 -9.98 16.60 12.63
C ALA A 214 -10.13 18.13 12.57
N GLN A 215 -9.46 18.87 13.46
CA GLN A 215 -9.53 20.35 13.49
C GLN A 215 -8.89 21.01 12.26
N THR A 216 -7.97 20.30 11.58
CA THR A 216 -7.23 20.81 10.41
C THR A 216 -7.76 20.28 9.08
N SER A 217 -8.86 19.53 9.08
CA SER A 217 -9.23 18.68 7.94
C SER A 217 -10.73 18.77 7.61
N THR A 218 -11.09 19.18 6.39
CA THR A 218 -12.45 19.03 5.84
C THR A 218 -12.65 17.61 5.33
N ILE A 219 -12.73 16.64 6.25
CA ILE A 219 -13.02 15.25 5.90
C ILE A 219 -14.53 15.07 5.85
N ASP A 220 -15.07 14.67 4.70
CA ASP A 220 -16.50 14.37 4.59
C ASP A 220 -16.86 13.10 5.39
N PRO A 221 -17.64 13.21 6.48
CA PRO A 221 -18.07 12.05 7.26
C PRO A 221 -18.91 11.06 6.44
N MET A 222 -19.58 11.52 5.37
CA MET A 222 -20.35 10.67 4.48
C MET A 222 -19.46 9.74 3.66
N GLU A 223 -18.35 10.25 3.10
CA GLU A 223 -17.37 9.44 2.37
C GLU A 223 -16.73 8.39 3.28
N LEU A 224 -16.42 8.76 4.52
CA LEU A 224 -15.91 7.83 5.51
C LEU A 224 -16.87 6.69 5.81
N ASN A 225 -18.13 7.04 6.08
CA ASN A 225 -19.16 6.04 6.35
C ASN A 225 -19.42 5.15 5.13
N LEU A 226 -19.38 5.72 3.92
CA LEU A 226 -19.53 4.96 2.68
C LEU A 226 -18.37 3.97 2.50
N LEU A 227 -17.12 4.41 2.72
CA LEU A 227 -15.97 3.51 2.63
C LEU A 227 -16.05 2.43 3.70
N GLY A 228 -16.33 2.79 4.96
CA GLY A 228 -16.50 1.84 6.05
C GLY A 228 -17.53 0.78 5.67
N ARG A 229 -18.70 1.19 5.19
CA ARG A 229 -19.74 0.26 4.71
C ARG A 229 -19.25 -0.62 3.56
N LYS A 230 -18.59 -0.05 2.53
CA LYS A 230 -18.04 -0.84 1.41
C LYS A 230 -17.04 -1.88 1.90
N LEU A 231 -16.11 -1.47 2.77
CA LEU A 231 -15.11 -2.34 3.37
C LEU A 231 -15.78 -3.48 4.15
N TYR A 232 -16.73 -3.16 5.04
CA TYR A 232 -17.49 -4.19 5.76
C TYR A 232 -18.27 -5.08 4.81
N THR A 233 -18.99 -4.56 3.82
CA THR A 233 -19.75 -5.40 2.88
C THR A 233 -18.86 -6.31 2.03
N ALA A 234 -17.68 -5.85 1.63
CA ALA A 234 -16.76 -6.66 0.83
C ALA A 234 -16.05 -7.74 1.66
N LEU A 235 -15.79 -7.46 2.94
CA LEU A 235 -14.90 -8.26 3.77
C LEU A 235 -15.60 -9.08 4.87
N ASP A 236 -16.76 -8.63 5.37
CA ASP A 236 -17.51 -9.25 6.47
C ASP A 236 -18.25 -10.52 6.03
N HIS A 237 -18.12 -11.60 6.80
CA HIS A 237 -18.85 -12.84 6.57
C HIS A 237 -20.18 -12.79 7.33
N ARG A 238 -21.30 -12.92 6.62
CA ARG A 238 -22.63 -12.93 7.24
C ARG A 238 -23.40 -14.18 6.88
N PRO A 239 -24.23 -14.73 7.79
CA PRO A 239 -25.12 -15.83 7.46
C PRO A 239 -25.97 -15.50 6.22
N GLY A 240 -25.97 -16.40 5.24
CA GLY A 240 -26.73 -16.22 3.98
C GLY A 240 -26.07 -15.29 2.95
N LYS A 241 -24.92 -14.68 3.25
CA LYS A 241 -24.16 -13.89 2.27
C LYS A 241 -23.28 -14.80 1.42
N ILE A 242 -23.33 -14.64 0.11
CA ILE A 242 -22.39 -15.27 -0.82
C ILE A 242 -21.15 -14.39 -0.87
N ASP A 243 -20.02 -14.90 -0.37
CA ASP A 243 -18.76 -14.17 -0.38
C ASP A 243 -18.03 -14.27 -1.73
N SER A 244 -17.48 -13.15 -2.17
CA SER A 244 -16.51 -13.13 -3.26
C SER A 244 -15.14 -13.58 -2.73
N ILE A 245 -14.73 -14.78 -3.14
CA ILE A 245 -13.52 -15.46 -2.62
C ILE A 245 -12.25 -15.01 -3.37
N ASN A 246 -12.35 -14.65 -4.65
CA ASN A 246 -11.19 -14.35 -5.48
C ASN A 246 -11.22 -12.92 -6.05
N PRO A 247 -10.67 -11.92 -5.34
CA PRO A 247 -10.54 -10.54 -5.83
C PRO A 247 -9.40 -10.38 -6.85
N GLY A 248 -9.17 -11.37 -7.73
CA GLY A 248 -8.04 -11.39 -8.66
C GLY A 248 -6.72 -11.89 -8.05
N ILE A 249 -6.80 -12.75 -7.03
CA ILE A 249 -5.64 -13.44 -6.44
C ILE A 249 -5.10 -14.49 -7.41
N SER A 250 -5.95 -15.39 -7.90
CA SER A 250 -5.59 -16.46 -8.84
C SER A 250 -6.32 -16.29 -10.17
N LYS A 251 -5.73 -16.79 -11.27
CA LYS A 251 -6.37 -16.80 -12.60
C LYS A 251 -7.27 -18.02 -12.79
N ASN A 252 -6.99 -19.12 -12.09
CA ASN A 252 -7.70 -20.39 -12.24
C ASN A 252 -8.07 -20.97 -10.88
N LEU A 253 -9.37 -21.11 -10.62
CA LEU A 253 -9.94 -21.75 -9.42
C LEU A 253 -10.62 -23.09 -9.73
N THR A 254 -10.46 -23.64 -10.94
CA THR A 254 -11.11 -24.90 -11.31
C THR A 254 -10.60 -26.03 -10.42
N GLU A 255 -11.52 -26.75 -9.79
CA GLU A 255 -11.25 -27.97 -9.05
C GLU A 255 -11.77 -29.18 -9.84
N SER A 256 -11.09 -30.32 -9.71
CA SER A 256 -11.48 -31.56 -10.41
C SER A 256 -12.77 -32.16 -9.85
N GLU A 257 -13.06 -31.91 -8.56
CA GLU A 257 -14.20 -32.45 -7.85
C GLU A 257 -14.85 -31.34 -7.01
N LEU A 258 -16.18 -31.29 -7.00
CA LEU A 258 -16.97 -30.36 -6.19
C LEU A 258 -18.03 -31.16 -5.44
N SER A 259 -18.07 -30.98 -4.12
CA SER A 259 -19.10 -31.56 -3.26
C SER A 259 -20.02 -30.46 -2.75
N LEU A 260 -21.33 -30.63 -2.96
CA LEU A 260 -22.35 -29.71 -2.47
C LEU A 260 -22.90 -30.22 -1.14
N HIS A 261 -22.63 -29.50 -0.07
CA HIS A 261 -23.12 -29.82 1.26
C HIS A 261 -24.28 -28.89 1.62
N HIS A 262 -25.50 -29.44 1.76
CA HIS A 262 -26.63 -28.69 2.29
C HIS A 262 -26.61 -28.76 3.82
N SER A 263 -26.30 -27.64 4.47
CA SER A 263 -26.47 -27.49 5.91
C SER A 263 -27.76 -26.72 6.17
N PRO A 264 -28.80 -27.31 6.79
CA PRO A 264 -30.01 -26.58 7.13
C PRO A 264 -29.69 -25.43 8.09
N SER A 265 -30.24 -24.24 7.81
CA SER A 265 -30.00 -23.05 8.63
C SER A 265 -30.61 -23.25 10.02
N LYS A 266 -29.80 -23.17 11.08
CA LYS A 266 -30.29 -23.23 12.47
C LYS A 266 -31.04 -21.93 12.81
N GLY A 267 -32.37 -21.95 12.71
CA GLY A 267 -33.22 -21.07 13.52
C GLY A 267 -33.19 -21.52 14.99
N ARG A 268 -32.84 -20.61 15.91
CA ARG A 268 -33.04 -20.71 17.38
C ARG A 268 -34.55 -20.89 17.67
N HIS A 269 -35.12 -21.67 18.60
CA HIS A 269 -34.79 -22.39 19.87
C HIS A 269 -35.95 -23.41 20.16
N PRO A 270 -35.99 -24.21 21.26
CA PRO A 270 -35.03 -25.14 21.88
C PRO A 270 -35.61 -26.58 22.13
N GLN A 271 -34.73 -27.54 22.53
CA GLN A 271 -35.02 -28.79 23.28
C GLN A 271 -35.82 -29.92 22.54
N LEU A 272 -35.52 -31.23 22.58
CA LEU A 272 -34.86 -32.15 23.54
C LEU A 272 -34.23 -33.37 22.80
N ASP A 273 -33.15 -33.86 23.42
CA ASP A 273 -32.70 -35.24 23.66
C ASP A 273 -32.28 -36.28 22.57
N ALA A 274 -31.14 -36.89 22.93
CA ALA A 274 -30.70 -38.28 22.80
C ALA A 274 -29.74 -38.71 21.65
N VAL A 275 -28.50 -38.99 22.07
CA VAL A 275 -27.47 -39.94 21.56
C VAL A 275 -28.01 -41.40 21.67
N PRO A 276 -27.48 -42.54 21.11
CA PRO A 276 -26.29 -42.89 20.25
C PRO A 276 -26.69 -43.64 18.94
N ARG A 277 -25.81 -44.04 18.00
CA ARG A 277 -24.50 -44.74 18.05
C ARG A 277 -23.50 -44.18 17.05
#